data_AF-A0A7D6VBB8-F1
#
_entry.id   AF-A0A7D6VBB8-F1
#
_cell.length_a   1.000
_cell.length_b   1.000
_cell.length_c   1.000
_cell.angle_alpha   90.00
_cell.angle_beta   90.00
_cell.angle_gamma   90.00
#
_symmetry.space_group_name_H-M   'P 1'
#
loop_
_entity.id
_entity.type
_entity.pdbx_description
1 polymer ?
#
loop_
_entity_poly.entity_id
_entity_poly.type
_entity_poly.pdbx_seq_one_letter_code
_entity_poly.pdbx_strand_id
1 'polypeptide(L)' 'MNDLERRVRQALLDARQALALGDPGTLADELAALRSEVLAAQCSDEERRRLLELCDAGLKRVGWATKRTGRTPPQQ' A
#
# COMPACT_ATOMS: atom_id res chain seq x y z
N MET A 1 7.99 -18.90 -5.99
CA MET A 1 7.69 -17.60 -5.35
C MET A 1 7.93 -16.53 -6.43
N ASN A 2 6.85 -15.93 -6.94
CA ASN A 2 6.86 -15.07 -8.14
C ASN A 2 7.60 -13.75 -7.88
N ASP A 3 8.31 -13.24 -8.90
CA ASP A 3 9.08 -11.98 -8.82
C ASP A 3 8.18 -10.79 -8.42
N LEU A 4 6.95 -10.80 -8.94
CA LEU A 4 5.90 -9.82 -8.62
C LEU A 4 5.47 -9.84 -7.15
N GLU A 5 5.28 -11.02 -6.55
CA GLU A 5 4.92 -11.12 -5.12
C GLU A 5 6.04 -10.56 -4.24
N ARG A 6 7.30 -10.84 -4.61
CA ARG A 6 8.45 -10.31 -3.89
C ARG A 6 8.50 -8.78 -3.98
N ARG A 7 8.26 -8.23 -5.16
CA ARG A 7 8.17 -6.78 -5.39
C ARG A 7 7.05 -6.13 -4.57
N VAL A 8 5.84 -6.71 -4.61
CA VAL A 8 4.70 -6.22 -3.81
C VAL A 8 5.00 -6.27 -2.31
N ARG A 9 5.59 -7.37 -1.81
CA ARG A 9 5.98 -7.48 -0.39
C ARG A 9 7.07 -6.49 0.00
N GLN A 10 8.07 -6.28 -0.86
CA GLN A 10 9.15 -5.33 -0.60
C GLN A 10 8.60 -3.90 -0.55
N ALA A 11 7.77 -3.52 -1.51
CA ALA A 11 7.16 -2.21 -1.51
C ALA A 11 6.23 -2.01 -0.30
N LEU A 12 5.49 -3.04 0.14
CA LEU A 12 4.72 -3.03 1.40
C LEU A 12 5.59 -2.92 2.67
N LEU A 13 6.86 -3.30 2.61
CA LEU A 13 7.82 -3.14 3.70
C LEU A 13 8.36 -1.71 3.73
N ASP A 14 8.78 -1.18 2.58
CA ASP A 14 9.25 0.20 2.40
C ASP A 14 8.19 1.21 2.83
N ALA A 15 6.99 1.03 2.29
CA ALA A 15 5.73 1.58 2.75
C ALA A 15 5.58 1.71 4.26
N ARG A 16 5.77 0.59 4.97
CA ARG A 16 5.58 0.51 6.41
C ARG A 16 6.65 1.31 7.15
N GLN A 17 7.86 1.39 6.59
CA GLN A 17 8.92 2.25 7.09
C GLN A 17 8.59 3.72 6.82
N ALA A 18 8.10 4.09 5.63
CA ALA A 18 7.67 5.45 5.31
C ALA A 18 6.53 5.94 6.23
N LEU A 19 5.56 5.07 6.54
CA LEU A 19 4.53 5.34 7.56
C LEU A 19 5.12 5.61 8.94
N ALA A 20 6.15 4.86 9.35
CA ALA A 20 6.82 5.07 10.62
C ALA A 20 7.59 6.40 10.65
N LEU A 21 8.05 6.88 9.49
CA LEU A 21 8.70 8.19 9.31
C LEU A 21 7.69 9.35 9.21
N GLY A 22 6.39 9.07 9.18
CA GLY A 22 5.33 10.08 9.18
C GLY A 22 4.88 10.56 7.81
N ASP A 23 5.24 9.87 6.73
CA ASP A 23 4.81 10.21 5.36
C ASP A 23 3.82 9.16 4.80
N PRO A 24 2.53 9.23 5.18
CA PRO A 24 1.52 8.29 4.70
C PRO A 24 1.08 8.56 3.25
N GLY A 25 1.40 9.74 2.70
CA GLY A 25 1.03 10.13 1.34
C GLY A 25 1.76 9.29 0.29
N THR A 26 3.08 9.22 0.40
CA THR A 26 3.93 8.40 -0.48
C THR A 26 3.45 6.94 -0.54
N LEU A 27 2.98 6.40 0.59
CA LEU A 27 2.46 5.04 0.63
C LEU A 27 1.12 4.86 -0.11
N ALA A 28 0.22 5.83 -0.07
CA ALA A 28 -1.04 5.72 -0.80
C ALA A 28 -0.79 5.59 -2.32
N ASP A 29 0.13 6.42 -2.83
CA ASP A 29 0.53 6.42 -4.24
C ASP A 29 1.25 5.13 -4.64
N GLU A 30 2.21 4.65 -3.85
CA GLU A 30 2.92 3.39 -4.15
C GLU A 30 1.99 2.18 -4.18
N LEU A 31 1.04 2.10 -3.26
CA LEU A 31 0.04 1.02 -3.25
C LEU A 31 -0.90 1.08 -4.46
N ALA A 32 -1.27 2.29 -4.90
CA ALA A 32 -2.07 2.47 -6.10
C ALA A 32 -1.30 2.08 -7.37
N ALA A 33 -0.01 2.40 -7.44
CA ALA A 33 0.89 1.99 -8.52
C ALA A 33 1.02 0.46 -8.58
N LEU A 34 1.33 -0.20 -7.46
CA LEU A 34 1.43 -1.66 -7.37
C LEU A 34 0.13 -2.35 -7.74
N ARG A 35 -1.02 -1.79 -7.33
CA ARG A 35 -2.33 -2.32 -7.72
C ARG A 35 -2.52 -2.31 -9.24
N SER A 36 -2.08 -1.24 -9.91
CA SER A 36 -2.10 -1.15 -11.37
C SER A 36 -1.13 -2.15 -12.02
N GLU A 37 0.08 -2.31 -11.46
CA GLU A 37 1.05 -3.31 -11.94
C GLU A 37 0.53 -4.74 -11.79
N VAL A 38 -0.15 -5.07 -10.68
CA VAL A 38 -0.78 -6.38 -10.45
C VAL A 38 -1.92 -6.65 -11.43
N LEU A 39 -2.69 -5.62 -11.80
CA LEU A 39 -3.73 -5.73 -12.83
C LEU A 39 -3.13 -5.96 -14.23
N ALA A 40 -2.01 -5.31 -14.52
CA ALA A 40 -1.30 -5.45 -15.79
C ALA A 40 -0.45 -6.72 -15.87
N ALA A 41 -0.09 -7.32 -14.73
CA ALA A 41 0.75 -8.50 -14.69
C ALA A 41 0.05 -9.73 -15.26
N GLN A 42 0.82 -10.51 -16.02
CA GLN A 42 0.42 -11.83 -16.49
C GLN A 42 0.66 -12.86 -15.37
N CYS A 43 -0.31 -12.98 -14.47
CA CYS A 43 -0.34 -13.94 -13.38
C CYS A 43 -1.70 -14.64 -13.31
N SER A 44 -1.76 -15.79 -12.64
CA SER A 44 -3.00 -16.54 -12.43
C SER A 44 -4.02 -15.71 -11.65
N ASP A 45 -5.32 -15.90 -11.91
CA ASP A 45 -6.38 -15.14 -11.22
C ASP A 45 -6.32 -15.27 -9.69
N GLU A 46 -5.96 -16.44 -9.17
CA GLU A 46 -5.79 -16.64 -7.72
C GLU A 46 -4.64 -15.79 -7.15
N GLU A 47 -3.55 -15.69 -7.90
CA GLU A 47 -2.35 -14.94 -7.50
C GLU A 47 -2.61 -13.43 -7.61
N ARG A 48 -3.26 -13.00 -8.69
CA ARG A 48 -3.74 -11.62 -8.86
C ARG A 48 -4.67 -11.23 -7.72
N ARG A 49 -5.63 -12.09 -7.36
CA ARG A 49 -6.58 -11.83 -6.27
C ARG A 49 -5.86 -11.67 -4.93
N ARG A 50 -4.93 -12.57 -4.58
CA ARG A 50 -4.13 -12.44 -3.36
C ARG A 50 -3.32 -11.14 -3.31
N LEU A 51 -2.70 -10.76 -4.42
CA LEU A 51 -1.90 -9.52 -4.50
C LEU A 51 -2.77 -8.27 -4.39
N LEU A 52 -3.93 -8.26 -5.02
CA LEU A 52 -4.91 -7.17 -4.89
C LEU A 52 -5.41 -7.04 -3.44
N GLU A 53 -5.73 -8.15 -2.77
CA GLU A 53 -6.15 -8.14 -1.36
C GLU A 53 -5.08 -7.54 -0.44
N LEU A 54 -3.79 -7.83 -0.70
CA LEU A 54 -2.68 -7.23 0.04
C LEU A 54 -2.60 -5.71 -0.19
N CYS A 55 -2.76 -5.25 -1.43
CA CYS A 55 -2.76 -3.83 -1.77
C CYS A 55 -3.94 -3.10 -1.10
N ASP A 56 -5.15 -3.66 -1.17
CA ASP A 56 -6.35 -3.11 -0.53
C ASP A 56 -6.23 -3.05 1.00
N ALA A 57 -5.64 -4.08 1.63
CA ALA A 57 -5.36 -4.07 3.06
C ALA A 57 -4.34 -2.98 3.44
N GLY A 58 -3.33 -2.75 2.59
CA GLY A 58 -2.39 -1.64 2.72
C GLY A 58 -3.11 -0.28 2.66
N LEU A 59 -3.93 -0.06 1.62
CA LEU A 59 -4.63 1.20 1.40
C LEU A 59 -5.59 1.53 2.55
N LYS A 60 -6.29 0.53 3.10
CA LYS A 60 -7.13 0.71 4.29
C LYS A 60 -6.32 1.16 5.51
N ARG A 61 -5.12 0.62 5.72
CA ARG A 61 -4.23 1.04 6.82
C ARG A 61 -3.71 2.47 6.64
N VAL A 62 -3.35 2.85 5.42
CA VAL A 62 -2.93 4.22 5.09
C VAL A 62 -4.07 5.21 5.28
N GLY A 63 -5.25 4.88 4.76
CA GLY A 63 -6.47 5.68 4.94
C GLY A 63 -6.84 5.86 6.40
N TRP A 64 -6.50 4.89 7.26
CA TRP A 64 -6.68 5.01 8.70
C TRP A 64 -5.57 5.83 9.38
N ALA A 65 -4.31 5.67 8.94
CA ALA A 65 -3.17 6.45 9.43
C ALA A 65 -3.29 7.95 9.10
N THR A 66 -3.64 8.28 7.85
CA THR A 66 -3.92 9.66 7.39
C THR A 66 -5.08 10.30 8.16
N LYS A 67 -6.18 9.57 8.40
CA LYS A 67 -7.30 10.06 9.23
C LYS A 67 -6.90 10.30 10.69
N ARG A 68 -5.89 9.59 11.19
CA ARG A 68 -5.39 9.73 12.55
C ARG A 68 -4.41 10.89 12.68
N THR A 69 -3.52 11.09 11.70
CA THR A 69 -2.58 12.23 11.66
C THR A 69 -3.28 13.54 11.26
N GLY A 70 -4.39 13.48 10.53
CA GLY A 70 -5.23 14.64 10.17
C GLY A 70 -6.14 15.17 11.30
N ARG A 71 -6.08 14.62 12.52
CA ARG A 71 -6.72 15.20 13.72
C ARG A 71 -5.68 15.83 14.64
N THR A 72 -5.05 16.90 14.18
CA THR A 72 -4.69 18.00 15.09
C THR A 72 -5.64 19.14 14.72
N PRO A 73 -6.73 19.40 15.47
CA PRO A 73 -7.41 20.68 15.30
C PRO A 73 -6.38 21.78 15.59
N PRO A 74 -6.29 22.84 14.77
CA PRO A 74 -5.54 24.02 15.16
C PRO A 74 -6.21 24.55 16.44
N GLN A 75 -5.54 24.44 17.58
CA GLN A 75 -5.94 25.17 18.78
C GLN A 75 -5.66 26.64 18.48
N GLN A 76 -6.73 27.38 18.16
CA GLN A 76 -6.78 28.83 18.32
C GLN A 76 -7.02 29.18 19.78
#